data_AF-A0A9Q4Q010-F1
#
_entry.id   AF-A0A9Q4Q010-F1
#
_cell.length_a   1.000
_cell.length_b   1.000
_cell.length_c   1.000
_cell.angle_alpha   90.00
_cell.angle_beta   90.00
_cell.angle_gamma   90.00
#
_symmetry.space_group_name_H-M   'P 1'
#
loop_
_entity.id
_entity.type
_entity.pdbx_description
1 polymer ?
#
loop_
_entity_poly.entity_id
_entity_poly.type
_entity_poly.pdbx_seq_one_letter_code
_entity_poly.pdbx_strand_id
1 'polypeptide(L)' 'MVIVIAIIVGVIGNADYQEITQARDQMNLRLTLDDCKRLFDEGINRVDCFDKSIHVFGTEQQKQQWESGDLNP' A
#
# COMPACT_ATOMS: atom_id res chain seq x y z
N MET A 1 3.03 -2.68 39.88
CA MET A 1 2.75 -3.71 38.85
C MET A 1 1.72 -3.31 37.79
N VAL A 2 1.12 -2.11 37.85
CA VAL A 2 0.16 -1.65 36.81
C VAL A 2 0.88 -1.10 35.56
N ILE A 3 2.06 -0.49 35.76
CA ILE A 3 2.86 0.16 34.69
C ILE A 3 3.35 -0.86 33.64
N VAL A 4 3.70 -2.08 34.06
CA VAL A 4 4.21 -3.12 33.16
C VAL A 4 3.10 -3.65 32.24
N ILE A 5 1.86 -3.72 32.73
CA ILE A 5 0.71 -4.22 31.95
C ILE A 5 0.36 -3.23 30.84
N ALA A 6 0.43 -1.92 31.11
CA ALA A 6 0.11 -0.89 30.12
C ALA A 6 1.08 -0.92 28.92
N ILE A 7 2.37 -1.21 29.16
CA ILE A 7 3.37 -1.31 28.09
C ILE A 7 3.08 -2.53 27.20
N ILE A 8 2.68 -3.66 27.78
CA ILE A 8 2.38 -4.88 27.03
C ILE A 8 1.14 -4.70 26.14
N VAL A 9 0.06 -4.10 26.66
CA VAL A 9 -1.16 -3.86 25.88
C VAL A 9 -0.93 -2.83 24.76
N GLY A 10 -0.12 -1.79 25.01
CA GLY A 10 0.22 -0.79 24.00
C GLY A 10 1.05 -1.34 22.83
N VAL A 11 1.92 -2.32 23.09
CA VAL A 11 2.76 -2.94 22.05
C VAL A 11 1.96 -3.97 21.23
N ILE A 12 1.09 -4.77 21.87
CA ILE A 12 0.27 -5.78 21.18
C ILE A 12 -0.77 -5.09 20.28
N GLY A 13 -1.45 -4.05 20.78
CA GLY A 13 -2.44 -3.32 19.98
C GLY A 13 -1.88 -2.62 18.75
N ASN A 14 -0.63 -2.15 18.80
CA ASN A 14 0.03 -1.50 17.66
C ASN A 14 0.51 -2.50 16.60
N ALA A 15 0.94 -3.70 17.01
CA ALA A 15 1.39 -4.74 16.08
C ALA A 15 0.24 -5.24 15.19
N ASP A 16 -0.93 -5.54 15.79
CA ASP A 16 -2.14 -5.93 15.06
C ASP A 16 -2.63 -4.79 14.13
N TYR A 17 -2.58 -3.55 14.60
CA TYR A 17 -3.02 -2.41 13.80
C TYR A 17 -2.19 -2.24 12.53
N GLN A 18 -0.86 -2.37 12.64
CA GLN A 18 0.04 -2.27 11.49
C GLN A 18 -0.22 -3.39 10.47
N GLU A 19 -0.36 -4.65 10.89
CA GLU A 19 -0.67 -5.75 9.98
C GLU A 19 -2.02 -5.56 9.25
N ILE A 20 -3.06 -5.15 9.98
CA ILE A 20 -4.39 -4.91 9.39
C ILE A 20 -4.35 -3.77 8.37
N THR A 21 -3.63 -2.68 8.68
CA THR A 21 -3.49 -1.56 7.74
C THR A 21 -2.74 -1.98 6.48
N GLN A 22 -1.67 -2.76 6.61
CA GLN A 22 -0.87 -3.20 5.48
C GLN A 22 -1.65 -4.16 4.57
N ALA A 23 -2.43 -5.08 5.14
CA ALA A 23 -3.30 -5.98 4.36
C ALA A 23 -4.38 -5.20 3.59
N ARG A 24 -4.97 -4.17 4.22
CA ARG A 24 -5.95 -3.29 3.58
C ARG A 24 -5.32 -2.50 2.43
N ASP A 25 -4.15 -1.92 2.65
CA ASP A 25 -3.47 -1.12 1.63
C ASP A 25 -3.11 -1.98 0.41
N GLN A 26 -2.61 -3.20 0.63
CA GLN A 26 -2.33 -4.13 -0.48
C GLN A 26 -3.61 -4.54 -1.23
N MET A 27 -4.73 -4.70 -0.54
CA MET A 27 -6.02 -4.95 -1.19
C MET A 27 -6.48 -3.74 -2.02
N ASN A 28 -6.38 -2.53 -1.46
CA ASN A 28 -6.73 -1.30 -2.14
C ASN A 28 -5.86 -1.07 -3.37
N LEU A 29 -4.54 -1.29 -3.27
CA LEU A 29 -3.61 -1.22 -4.38
C LEU A 29 -4.05 -2.11 -5.53
N ARG A 30 -4.43 -3.37 -5.24
CA ARG A 30 -4.88 -4.31 -6.27
C ARG A 30 -6.16 -3.82 -6.96
N LEU A 31 -7.12 -3.31 -6.19
CA LEU A 31 -8.39 -2.81 -6.73
C LEU A 31 -8.18 -1.56 -7.59
N THR A 32 -7.41 -0.58 -7.12
CA THR A 32 -7.17 0.64 -7.89
C THR A 32 -6.35 0.36 -9.14
N LEU A 33 -5.36 -0.53 -9.12
CA LEU A 33 -4.64 -0.92 -10.34
C LEU A 33 -5.56 -1.61 -11.35
N ASP A 34 -6.52 -2.42 -10.91
CA ASP A 34 -7.51 -3.05 -11.79
C ASP A 34 -8.49 -2.01 -12.39
N ASP A 35 -8.97 -1.08 -11.58
CA ASP A 35 -9.80 0.03 -12.05
C ASP A 35 -9.03 0.93 -13.03
N CYS A 36 -7.76 1.25 -12.76
CA CYS A 36 -6.91 1.99 -13.67
C CYS A 36 -6.76 1.28 -15.04
N LYS A 37 -6.65 -0.07 -15.07
CA LYS A 37 -6.63 -0.86 -16.31
C LYS A 37 -7.97 -0.83 -17.04
N ARG A 38 -9.07 -0.81 -16.30
CA ARG A 38 -10.43 -0.84 -16.84
C ARG A 38 -10.88 0.51 -17.38
N LEU A 39 -10.46 1.59 -16.71
CA LEU A 39 -10.85 2.97 -17.05
C LEU A 39 -9.96 3.60 -18.12
N PHE A 40 -8.70 3.16 -18.21
CA PHE A 40 -7.75 3.68 -19.18
C PHE A 40 -7.19 2.53 -20.00
N ASP A 41 -7.46 2.52 -21.31
CA ASP A 41 -6.94 1.48 -22.20
C ASP A 41 -5.40 1.48 -22.15
N GLU A 42 -4.76 2.60 -22.51
CA GLU A 42 -3.30 2.76 -22.53
C GLU A 42 -2.88 4.25 -22.42
N GLY A 43 -1.59 4.51 -22.19
CA GLY A 43 -0.99 5.86 -22.25
C GLY A 43 -0.83 6.57 -20.90
N ILE A 44 -0.51 7.88 -20.96
CA ILE A 44 -0.07 8.69 -19.81
C ILE A 44 -1.08 8.65 -18.65
N ASN A 45 -2.38 8.63 -18.94
CA ASN A 45 -3.41 8.58 -17.91
C ASN A 45 -3.39 7.26 -17.11
N ARG A 46 -3.08 6.14 -17.77
CA ARG A 46 -2.96 4.83 -17.11
C ARG A 46 -1.71 4.79 -16.23
N VAL A 47 -0.60 5.32 -16.74
CA VAL A 47 0.67 5.40 -15.99
C VAL A 47 0.53 6.30 -14.77
N ASP A 48 -0.07 7.49 -14.91
CA ASP A 48 -0.34 8.41 -13.80
C ASP A 48 -1.31 7.80 -12.76
N CYS A 49 -2.30 7.04 -13.21
CA CYS A 49 -3.22 6.32 -12.31
C CYS A 49 -2.49 5.22 -11.51
N PHE A 50 -1.61 4.47 -12.16
CA PHE A 50 -0.77 3.46 -11.49
C PHE A 50 0.21 4.11 -10.52
N ASP A 51 0.86 5.20 -10.92
CA ASP A 51 1.79 5.97 -10.10
C ASP A 51 1.14 6.42 -8.79
N LYS A 52 -0.01 7.10 -8.87
CA LYS A 52 -0.76 7.52 -7.67
C LYS A 52 -1.18 6.35 -6.80
N SER A 53 -1.63 5.25 -7.41
CA SER A 53 -2.05 4.05 -6.68
C SER A 53 -0.88 3.44 -5.88
N ILE A 54 0.28 3.31 -6.51
CA ILE A 54 1.49 2.75 -5.89
C ILE A 54 2.04 3.71 -4.82
N HIS A 55 2.01 5.02 -5.05
CA HIS A 55 2.51 5.98 -4.07
C HIS A 55 1.66 6.02 -2.79
N VAL A 56 0.34 5.80 -2.91
CA VAL A 56 -0.60 5.82 -1.78
C VAL A 56 -0.67 4.48 -1.05
N PHE A 57 -0.77 3.36 -1.78
CA PHE A 57 -1.05 2.05 -1.20
C PHE A 57 0.10 1.04 -1.32
N GLY A 58 1.12 1.35 -2.11
CA GLY A 58 2.29 0.50 -2.30
C GLY A 58 3.19 0.46 -1.06
N THR A 59 3.88 -0.67 -0.90
CA THR A 59 4.99 -0.75 0.05
C THR A 59 6.18 0.09 -0.43
N GLU A 60 7.08 0.44 0.47
CA GLU A 60 8.31 1.16 0.09
C GLU A 60 9.12 0.42 -0.98
N GLN A 61 9.14 -0.92 -0.95
CA GLN A 61 9.78 -1.71 -1.97
C GLN A 61 9.07 -1.58 -3.33
N GLN A 62 7.74 -1.61 -3.36
CA GLN A 62 6.95 -1.46 -4.60
C GLN A 62 7.11 -0.05 -5.20
N LYS A 63 7.18 0.99 -4.35
CA LYS A 63 7.46 2.37 -4.80
C LYS A 63 8.83 2.48 -5.45
N GLN A 64 9.86 1.93 -4.80
CA GLN A 64 11.22 1.94 -5.36
C GLN A 64 11.31 1.17 -6.69
N GLN A 65 10.63 0.03 -6.81
CA GLN A 65 10.56 -0.75 -8.06
C GLN A 65 9.78 -0.04 -9.17
N TRP A 66 8.80 0.78 -8.80
CA TRP A 66 8.06 1.61 -9.74
C TRP A 66 8.92 2.80 -10.23
N GLU A 67 9.58 3.50 -9.30
CA GLU A 67 10.49 4.60 -9.60
C GLU A 67 11.73 4.17 -10.40
N SER A 68 12.20 2.93 -10.21
CA SER A 68 13.29 2.35 -11.01
C SER A 68 12.86 2.01 -12.45
N GLY A 69 11.55 1.98 -12.72
CA GLY A 69 11.00 1.57 -14.01
C GLY A 69 10.94 0.05 -14.22
N ASP A 70 11.29 -0.76 -13.21
CA ASP A 70 11.26 -2.22 -13.31
C ASP A 70 9.84 -2.79 -13.37
N LEU A 71 8.86 -2.04 -12.85
CA LEU A 71 7.43 -2.38 -12.86
C LEU A 71 6.64 -1.67 -13.96
N ASN A 72 7.30 -1.03 -14.94
CA ASN A 72 6.59 -0.34 -16.02
C ASN A 72 5.80 -1.36 -16.88
N PRO A 73 4.46 -1.35 -16.86
CA PRO A 73 3.61 -2.37 -17.47
C PRO A 73 3.26 -2.11 -18.93
#